data_AF-A0A9E4ITV3-F1
#
_entry.id   AF-A0A9E4ITV3-F1
#
_cell.length_a   1.000
_cell.length_b   1.000
_cell.length_c   1.000
_cell.angle_alpha   90.00
_cell.angle_beta   90.00
_cell.angle_gamma   90.00
#
_symmetry.space_group_name_H-M   'P 1'
#
loop_
_entity.id
_entity.type
_entity.pdbx_description
1 polymer ?
#
loop_
_entity_poly.entity_id
_entity_poly.type
_entity_poly.pdbx_seq_one_letter_code
_entity_poly.pdbx_strand_id
1 'polypeptide(L)'
;MTRQTRIEPLAVLTATVVAAFGVSLGAQEPGVTTAEAELRGAVRSADGPEAGVWVIAETDDLDTLFRKIVVTGDDGRFLVPDLPDAAYRVWVRGYGLVDSEPVTARPGETVTLPAMQAVTPQEAAAVYPANYWYSLLAPPARDEFPGTGPDGNGISPALRSQAAWVDVTKQGCQLCHQMGNRFTFDVSHLDGFDSSVEAWDHRVTFGQRGAQMSGVVNRFGRERGLAMFADWS
;
A
#
# COMPACT_ATOMS: atom_id res chain seq x y z
N MET A 1 -59.57 44.46 70.75
CA MET A 1 -58.72 43.26 70.69
C MET A 1 -58.92 42.59 69.35
N THR A 2 -57.80 42.36 68.65
CA THR A 2 -57.56 41.39 67.56
C THR A 2 -58.28 41.54 66.19
N ARG A 3 -57.46 41.92 65.19
CA ARG A 3 -57.72 41.99 63.74
C ARG A 3 -57.91 40.60 63.12
N GLN A 4 -58.83 40.46 62.18
CA GLN A 4 -58.90 39.33 61.24
C GLN A 4 -58.05 39.64 59.99
N THR A 5 -57.10 38.76 59.69
CA THR A 5 -56.26 38.78 58.49
C THR A 5 -56.65 37.64 57.56
N ARG A 6 -56.91 37.97 56.29
CA ARG A 6 -57.08 37.06 55.15
C ARG A 6 -55.71 36.57 54.67
N ILE A 7 -55.63 35.32 54.20
CA ILE A 7 -54.51 34.80 53.40
C ILE A 7 -55.09 33.96 52.25
N GLU A 8 -54.66 34.27 51.03
CA GLU A 8 -55.03 33.66 49.75
C GLU A 8 -54.14 32.43 49.39
N PRO A 9 -54.55 31.56 48.44
CA PRO A 9 -53.89 30.28 48.17
C PRO A 9 -52.73 30.38 47.17
N LEU A 10 -51.73 29.52 47.35
CA LEU A 10 -50.58 29.35 46.46
C LEU A 10 -50.90 28.32 45.37
N ALA A 11 -50.92 28.74 44.10
CA ALA A 11 -51.09 27.86 42.95
C ALA A 11 -49.75 27.26 42.51
N VAL A 12 -49.71 25.93 42.32
CA VAL A 12 -48.55 25.19 41.82
C VAL A 12 -48.72 24.98 40.31
N LEU A 13 -47.72 25.39 39.51
CA LEU A 13 -47.70 25.29 38.06
C LEU A 13 -46.97 24.00 37.63
N THR A 14 -47.66 23.07 36.97
CA THR A 14 -47.07 21.87 36.34
C THR A 14 -46.71 22.15 34.89
N ALA A 15 -45.45 21.93 34.51
CA ALA A 15 -44.96 22.06 33.14
C ALA A 15 -45.01 20.71 32.39
N THR A 16 -45.63 20.70 31.20
CA THR A 16 -45.76 19.52 30.34
C THR A 16 -44.69 19.55 29.24
N VAL A 17 -43.87 18.50 29.13
CA VAL A 17 -42.87 18.33 28.06
C VAL A 17 -43.48 17.53 26.92
N VAL A 18 -43.48 18.07 25.70
CA VAL A 18 -43.90 17.39 24.47
C VAL A 18 -42.66 16.84 23.76
N ALA A 19 -42.59 15.51 23.58
CA ALA A 19 -41.53 14.86 22.82
C ALA A 19 -41.90 14.80 21.32
N ALA A 20 -41.11 15.43 20.46
CA ALA A 20 -41.26 15.36 19.01
C ALA A 20 -40.50 14.14 18.47
N PHE A 21 -41.21 13.17 17.88
CA PHE A 21 -40.61 12.09 17.10
C PHE A 21 -40.28 12.59 15.69
N GLY A 22 -38.99 12.68 15.36
CA GLY A 22 -38.54 12.96 13.99
C GLY A 22 -38.62 11.71 13.12
N VAL A 23 -39.46 11.73 12.09
CA VAL A 23 -39.43 10.74 11.00
C VAL A 23 -38.28 11.14 10.07
N SER A 24 -37.22 10.32 10.03
CA SER A 24 -36.17 10.47 9.01
C SER A 24 -36.70 9.88 7.69
N LEU A 25 -36.94 10.73 6.69
CA LEU A 25 -37.07 10.29 5.30
C LEU A 25 -35.68 9.93 4.80
N GLY A 26 -35.38 8.64 4.69
CA GLY A 26 -34.26 8.18 3.89
C GLY A 26 -34.59 8.38 2.41
N ALA A 27 -33.78 9.17 1.70
CA ALA A 27 -33.82 9.20 0.25
C ALA A 27 -33.37 7.83 -0.28
N GLN A 28 -34.30 7.08 -0.88
CA GLN A 28 -33.98 5.86 -1.59
C GLN A 28 -33.64 6.27 -3.03
N GLU A 29 -32.35 6.30 -3.37
CA GLU A 29 -31.92 6.42 -4.76
C GLU A 29 -32.56 5.28 -5.58
N PRO A 30 -32.88 5.47 -6.87
CA PRO A 30 -33.41 4.40 -7.72
C PRO A 30 -32.42 3.24 -7.69
N GLY A 31 -32.77 2.18 -6.97
CA GLY A 31 -31.88 1.06 -6.71
C GLY A 31 -31.68 0.27 -7.99
N VAL A 32 -30.52 0.43 -8.63
CA VAL A 32 -29.94 -0.66 -9.40
C VAL A 32 -29.91 -1.85 -8.47
N THR A 33 -30.50 -2.98 -8.87
CA THR A 33 -30.44 -4.17 -8.02
C THR A 33 -28.96 -4.52 -7.82
N THR A 34 -28.54 -4.96 -6.62
CA THR A 34 -27.11 -5.24 -6.36
C THR A 34 -26.52 -6.16 -7.44
N ALA A 35 -27.31 -7.11 -7.94
CA ALA A 35 -26.93 -8.00 -9.02
C ALA A 35 -26.59 -7.29 -10.35
N GLU A 36 -27.28 -6.22 -10.72
CA GLU A 36 -27.01 -5.44 -11.94
C GLU A 36 -25.81 -4.50 -11.78
N ALA A 37 -25.46 -4.14 -10.55
CA ALA A 37 -24.28 -3.33 -10.23
C ALA A 37 -23.02 -4.19 -9.91
N GLU A 38 -23.09 -5.50 -10.10
CA GLU A 38 -22.01 -6.43 -9.74
C GLU A 38 -21.33 -7.00 -10.99
N LEU A 39 -20.01 -7.08 -10.97
CA LEU A 39 -19.26 -7.92 -11.92
C LEU A 39 -18.86 -9.22 -11.23
N ARG A 40 -19.21 -10.36 -11.84
CA ARG A 40 -18.93 -11.70 -11.28
C ARG A 40 -17.97 -12.46 -12.17
N GLY A 41 -17.31 -13.46 -11.63
CA GLY A 41 -16.45 -14.29 -12.46
C GLY A 41 -15.60 -15.29 -11.72
N ALA A 42 -14.69 -15.89 -12.48
CA ALA A 42 -13.64 -16.75 -11.96
C ALA A 42 -12.30 -16.46 -12.64
N VAL A 43 -11.23 -16.62 -11.88
CA VAL A 43 -9.85 -16.56 -12.38
C VAL A 43 -9.31 -17.99 -12.51
N ARG A 44 -8.70 -18.30 -13.66
CA ARG A 44 -8.14 -19.62 -13.95
C ARG A 44 -6.81 -19.53 -14.66
N SER A 45 -5.88 -20.41 -14.30
CA SER A 45 -4.64 -20.68 -15.03
C SER A 45 -4.68 -22.07 -15.69
N ALA A 46 -3.57 -22.47 -16.29
CA ALA A 46 -3.39 -23.84 -16.79
C ALA A 46 -3.49 -24.90 -15.67
N ASP A 47 -3.21 -24.52 -14.42
CA ASP A 47 -3.19 -25.44 -13.27
C ASP A 47 -4.54 -25.50 -12.54
N GLY A 48 -5.51 -24.65 -12.91
CA GLY A 48 -6.86 -24.66 -12.36
C GLY A 48 -7.32 -23.29 -11.87
N PRO A 49 -8.28 -23.25 -10.92
CA PRO A 49 -8.73 -22.00 -10.30
C PRO A 49 -7.63 -21.35 -9.46
N GLU A 50 -7.54 -20.02 -9.52
CA GLU A 50 -6.50 -19.25 -8.82
C GLU A 50 -7.08 -18.48 -7.64
N ALA A 51 -6.69 -18.87 -6.42
CA ALA A 51 -7.09 -18.23 -5.18
C ALA A 51 -6.14 -17.09 -4.80
N GLY A 52 -6.63 -16.08 -4.06
CA GLY A 52 -5.78 -15.01 -3.55
C GLY A 52 -5.29 -14.02 -4.62
N VAL A 53 -5.86 -14.05 -5.82
CA VAL A 53 -5.50 -13.17 -6.94
C VAL A 53 -6.33 -11.89 -6.90
N TRP A 54 -5.69 -10.74 -7.10
CA TRP A 54 -6.38 -9.46 -7.24
C TRP A 54 -7.08 -9.39 -8.58
N VAL A 55 -8.38 -9.14 -8.55
CA VAL A 55 -9.17 -8.77 -9.73
C VAL A 55 -9.40 -7.27 -9.68
N ILE A 56 -8.92 -6.58 -10.71
CA ILE A 56 -8.86 -5.13 -10.78
C ILE A 56 -9.81 -4.68 -11.89
N ALA A 57 -10.90 -4.01 -11.51
CA ALA A 57 -11.79 -3.33 -12.44
C ALA A 57 -11.46 -1.84 -12.44
N GLU A 58 -11.07 -1.30 -13.59
CA GLU A 58 -10.74 0.11 -13.76
C GLU A 58 -11.46 0.75 -14.96
N THR A 59 -11.85 2.01 -14.80
CA THR A 59 -12.51 2.79 -15.86
C THR A 59 -12.11 4.27 -15.78
N ASP A 60 -12.04 4.91 -16.94
CA ASP A 60 -11.91 6.35 -17.14
C ASP A 60 -13.15 6.97 -17.79
N ASP A 61 -14.25 6.21 -17.92
CA ASP A 61 -15.54 6.68 -18.46
C ASP A 61 -16.33 7.57 -17.49
N LEU A 62 -15.89 7.65 -16.23
CA LEU A 62 -16.49 8.46 -15.18
C LEU A 62 -15.75 9.80 -15.02
N ASP A 63 -16.35 10.76 -14.32
CA ASP A 63 -15.74 12.08 -14.06
C ASP A 63 -14.35 12.02 -13.39
N THR A 64 -14.03 10.89 -12.75
CA THR A 64 -12.71 10.61 -12.17
C THR A 64 -12.30 9.18 -12.48
N LEU A 65 -10.98 8.93 -12.55
CA LEU A 65 -10.46 7.58 -12.67
C LEU A 65 -10.97 6.71 -11.52
N PHE A 66 -11.65 5.62 -11.87
CA PHE A 66 -12.23 4.72 -10.89
C PHE A 66 -11.52 3.36 -10.94
N ARG A 67 -11.21 2.82 -9.77
CA ARG A 67 -10.65 1.47 -9.60
C ARG A 67 -11.31 0.78 -8.41
N LYS A 68 -11.80 -0.44 -8.61
CA LYS A 68 -12.25 -1.31 -7.51
C LYS A 68 -11.55 -2.66 -7.64
N ILE A 69 -11.01 -3.12 -6.52
CA ILE A 69 -10.17 -4.32 -6.46
C ILE A 69 -10.77 -5.28 -5.45
N VAL A 70 -10.87 -6.55 -5.84
CA VAL A 70 -11.27 -7.65 -4.96
C VAL A 70 -10.24 -8.77 -5.05
N VAL A 71 -10.34 -9.75 -4.17
CA VAL A 71 -9.45 -10.92 -4.16
C VAL A 71 -10.30 -12.17 -4.36
N THR A 72 -9.84 -13.10 -5.18
CA THR A 72 -10.52 -14.37 -5.41
C THR A 72 -10.53 -15.26 -4.16
N GLY A 73 -11.62 -16.01 -3.97
CA GLY A 73 -11.70 -17.06 -2.95
C GLY A 73 -10.96 -18.34 -3.38
N ASP A 74 -11.04 -19.38 -2.54
CA ASP A 74 -10.33 -20.67 -2.72
C ASP A 74 -10.67 -21.40 -4.04
N ASP A 75 -11.84 -21.13 -4.61
CA ASP A 75 -12.31 -21.69 -5.88
C ASP A 75 -12.08 -20.76 -7.08
N GLY A 76 -11.27 -19.72 -6.90
CA GLY A 76 -10.95 -18.71 -7.90
C GLY A 76 -12.10 -17.76 -8.26
N ARG A 77 -13.24 -17.84 -7.57
CA ARG A 77 -14.39 -16.95 -7.85
C ARG A 77 -14.21 -15.58 -7.23
N PHE A 78 -14.77 -14.58 -7.89
CA PHE A 78 -14.80 -13.20 -7.39
C PHE A 78 -16.16 -12.53 -7.67
N LEU A 79 -16.41 -11.46 -6.94
CA LEU A 79 -17.51 -10.54 -7.14
C LEU A 79 -17.01 -9.13 -6.82
N VAL A 80 -17.13 -8.22 -7.79
CA VAL A 80 -16.89 -6.79 -7.60
C VAL A 80 -18.26 -6.12 -7.44
N PRO A 81 -18.63 -5.67 -6.23
CA PRO A 81 -19.95 -5.09 -6.00
C PRO A 81 -20.01 -3.62 -6.39
N ASP A 82 -21.21 -3.03 -6.42
CA ASP A 82 -21.48 -1.59 -6.49
C ASP A 82 -20.63 -0.84 -7.53
N LEU A 83 -20.57 -1.37 -8.75
CA LEU A 83 -19.93 -0.71 -9.88
C LEU A 83 -20.93 0.26 -10.54
N PRO A 84 -20.59 1.54 -10.70
CA PRO A 84 -21.33 2.45 -11.56
C PRO A 84 -21.46 1.91 -12.99
N ASP A 85 -22.55 2.26 -13.70
CA ASP A 85 -22.72 1.88 -15.11
C ASP A 85 -21.67 2.57 -15.99
N ALA A 86 -20.69 1.78 -16.44
CA ALA A 86 -19.59 2.16 -17.31
C ALA A 86 -18.99 0.90 -17.95
N ALA A 87 -18.11 1.06 -18.94
CA ALA A 87 -17.25 -0.03 -19.38
C ALA A 87 -16.00 -0.08 -18.50
N TYR A 88 -15.60 -1.27 -18.09
CA TYR A 88 -14.43 -1.49 -17.25
C TYR A 88 -13.40 -2.33 -18.00
N ARG A 89 -12.12 -1.97 -17.85
CA ARG A 89 -11.00 -2.86 -18.12
C ARG A 89 -10.80 -3.71 -16.87
N VAL A 90 -10.93 -5.03 -17.03
CA VAL A 90 -10.87 -5.98 -15.93
C VAL A 90 -9.70 -6.92 -16.16
N TRP A 91 -8.77 -6.96 -15.21
CA TRP A 91 -7.55 -7.74 -15.31
C TRP A 91 -7.15 -8.29 -13.95
N VAL A 92 -6.20 -9.23 -13.97
CA VAL A 92 -5.75 -9.90 -12.75
C VAL A 92 -4.26 -9.67 -12.50
N ARG A 93 -3.92 -9.63 -11.21
CA ARG A 93 -2.56 -9.56 -10.69
C ARG A 93 -2.44 -10.52 -9.51
N GLY A 94 -1.31 -11.20 -9.36
CA GLY A 94 -1.07 -12.09 -8.23
C GLY A 94 0.41 -12.33 -8.01
N TYR A 95 0.80 -12.72 -6.80
CA TYR A 95 2.18 -13.13 -6.54
C TYR A 95 2.50 -14.42 -7.30
N GLY A 96 3.68 -14.47 -7.94
CA GLY A 96 4.06 -15.60 -8.79
C GLY A 96 3.45 -15.55 -10.20
N LEU A 97 2.57 -14.58 -10.48
CA LEU A 97 1.93 -14.38 -11.77
C LEU A 97 2.49 -13.13 -12.45
N VAL A 98 2.21 -13.01 -13.74
CA VAL A 98 2.29 -11.73 -14.46
C VAL A 98 0.90 -11.13 -14.60
N ASP A 99 0.83 -9.81 -14.77
CA ASP A 99 -0.43 -9.14 -15.05
C ASP A 99 -1.10 -9.73 -16.29
N SER A 100 -2.40 -10.00 -16.22
CA SER A 100 -3.14 -10.47 -17.39
C SER A 100 -3.43 -9.33 -18.35
N GLU A 101 -3.65 -9.67 -19.62
CA GLU A 101 -4.26 -8.71 -20.56
C GLU A 101 -5.66 -8.34 -20.06
N PRO A 102 -6.04 -7.03 -20.06
CA PRO A 102 -7.37 -6.63 -19.64
C PRO A 102 -8.47 -7.08 -20.60
N VAL A 103 -9.60 -7.48 -20.03
CA VAL A 103 -10.85 -7.78 -20.75
C VAL A 103 -11.85 -6.67 -20.46
N THR A 104 -12.56 -6.21 -21.48
CA THR A 104 -13.66 -5.25 -21.30
C THR A 104 -14.90 -5.95 -20.75
N ALA A 105 -15.49 -5.41 -19.69
CA ALA A 105 -16.74 -5.91 -19.12
C ALA A 105 -17.62 -4.77 -18.58
N ARG A 106 -18.91 -5.04 -18.37
CA ARG A 106 -19.88 -4.11 -17.75
C ARG A 106 -20.52 -4.74 -16.50
N PRO A 107 -21.04 -3.92 -15.56
CA PRO A 107 -21.80 -4.45 -14.43
C PRO A 107 -22.97 -5.35 -14.89
N GLY A 108 -23.24 -6.41 -14.15
CA GLY A 108 -24.19 -7.47 -14.49
C GLY A 108 -23.58 -8.64 -15.30
N GLU A 109 -22.39 -8.48 -15.86
CA GLU A 109 -21.74 -9.55 -16.63
C GLU A 109 -21.04 -10.59 -15.74
N THR A 110 -20.83 -11.79 -16.31
CA THR A 110 -19.99 -12.83 -15.74
C THR A 110 -18.82 -13.12 -16.66
N VAL A 111 -17.59 -12.94 -16.16
CA VAL A 111 -16.36 -13.08 -16.96
C VAL A 111 -15.45 -14.18 -16.41
N THR A 112 -14.71 -14.84 -17.29
CA THR A 112 -13.59 -15.70 -16.90
C THR A 112 -12.30 -15.01 -17.28
N LEU A 113 -11.43 -14.77 -16.30
CA LEU A 113 -10.17 -14.06 -16.49
C LEU A 113 -9.01 -15.07 -16.48
N PRO A 114 -8.10 -15.01 -17.47
CA PRO A 114 -6.92 -15.86 -17.48
C PRO A 114 -5.88 -15.33 -16.49
N ALA A 115 -5.36 -16.22 -15.66
CA ALA A 115 -4.14 -15.99 -14.89
C ALA A 115 -2.93 -16.57 -15.63
N MET A 116 -1.88 -15.77 -15.74
CA MET A 116 -0.68 -16.13 -16.48
C MET A 116 0.46 -16.33 -15.50
N GLN A 117 1.06 -17.52 -15.51
CA GLN A 117 2.24 -17.79 -14.71
C GLN A 117 3.44 -17.02 -15.25
N ALA A 118 4.26 -16.49 -14.34
CA ALA A 118 5.56 -15.96 -14.70
C ALA A 118 6.47 -17.09 -15.22
N VAL A 119 7.23 -16.82 -16.27
CA VAL A 119 8.16 -17.80 -16.84
C VAL A 119 9.45 -17.86 -16.01
N THR A 120 9.81 -16.74 -15.39
CA THR A 120 11.03 -16.61 -14.58
C THR A 120 10.73 -16.16 -13.14
N PRO A 121 11.59 -16.51 -12.17
CA PRO A 121 11.50 -15.96 -10.82
C PRO A 121 11.52 -14.43 -10.77
N GLN A 122 12.22 -13.78 -11.70
CA GLN A 122 12.32 -12.33 -11.80
C GLN A 122 10.98 -11.70 -12.21
N GLU A 123 10.30 -12.27 -13.20
CA GLU A 123 8.95 -11.85 -13.58
C GLU A 123 7.96 -12.07 -12.44
N ALA A 124 8.02 -13.23 -11.78
CA ALA A 124 7.21 -13.55 -10.59
C ALA A 124 7.42 -12.52 -9.46
N ALA A 125 8.66 -12.09 -9.26
CA ALA A 125 9.05 -11.16 -8.21
C ALA A 125 8.61 -9.71 -8.52
N ALA A 126 8.38 -9.35 -9.79
CA ALA A 126 8.08 -7.98 -10.20
C ALA A 126 6.76 -7.43 -9.62
N VAL A 127 5.81 -8.32 -9.27
CA VAL A 127 4.52 -7.96 -8.67
C VAL A 127 4.63 -7.68 -7.16
N TYR A 128 5.72 -8.13 -6.50
CA TYR A 128 5.84 -7.97 -5.06
C TYR A 128 5.91 -6.49 -4.66
N PRO A 129 5.17 -6.11 -3.59
CA PRO A 129 5.08 -4.73 -3.18
C PRO A 129 6.41 -4.28 -2.57
N ALA A 130 6.59 -2.97 -2.49
CA ALA A 130 7.84 -2.40 -2.04
C ALA A 130 8.25 -2.80 -0.62
N ASN A 131 7.29 -3.03 0.27
CA ASN A 131 7.58 -3.50 1.62
C ASN A 131 8.17 -4.92 1.66
N TYR A 132 7.83 -5.78 0.69
CA TYR A 132 8.45 -7.10 0.58
C TYR A 132 9.92 -6.98 0.17
N TRP A 133 10.19 -6.23 -0.90
CA TRP A 133 11.57 -5.95 -1.32
C TRP A 133 12.37 -5.28 -0.21
N TYR A 134 11.80 -4.27 0.47
CA TYR A 134 12.47 -3.61 1.58
C TYR A 134 12.74 -4.53 2.77
N SER A 135 11.94 -5.59 2.98
CA SER A 135 12.24 -6.58 4.03
C SER A 135 13.36 -7.55 3.65
N LEU A 136 13.81 -7.57 2.39
CA LEU A 136 14.98 -8.33 1.96
C LEU A 136 16.29 -7.58 2.22
N LEU A 137 16.23 -6.26 2.49
CA LEU A 137 17.41 -5.50 2.89
C LEU A 137 17.94 -6.07 4.21
N ALA A 138 19.22 -6.43 4.24
CA ALA A 138 19.85 -7.13 5.36
C ALA A 138 20.82 -6.20 6.14
N PRO A 139 20.36 -5.52 7.21
CA PRO A 139 21.25 -4.80 8.11
C PRO A 139 22.36 -5.71 8.67
N PRO A 140 23.55 -5.15 8.99
CA PRO A 140 24.59 -5.88 9.71
C PRO A 140 24.05 -6.56 10.96
N ALA A 141 24.60 -7.73 11.30
CA ALA A 141 24.17 -8.53 12.43
C ALA A 141 24.41 -7.79 13.77
N ARG A 142 23.68 -8.17 14.81
CA ARG A 142 23.70 -7.44 16.10
C ARG A 142 25.07 -7.48 16.79
N ASP A 143 25.81 -8.57 16.60
CA ASP A 143 27.15 -8.81 17.13
C ASP A 143 28.26 -8.07 16.38
N GLU A 144 27.96 -7.45 15.24
CA GLU A 144 28.89 -6.55 14.54
C GLU A 144 28.96 -5.15 15.16
N PHE A 145 28.15 -4.84 16.18
CA PHE A 145 28.13 -3.53 16.82
C PHE A 145 28.85 -3.54 18.19
N PRO A 146 29.50 -2.43 18.60
CA PRO A 146 29.54 -1.12 17.94
C PRO A 146 30.44 -1.10 16.70
N GLY A 147 30.21 -0.14 15.81
CA GLY A 147 31.09 0.06 14.66
C GLY A 147 32.53 0.38 15.07
N THR A 148 33.49 -0.09 14.27
CA THR A 148 34.93 0.04 14.54
C THR A 148 35.67 0.86 13.48
N GLY A 149 34.94 1.42 12.50
CA GLY A 149 35.49 2.30 11.48
C GLY A 149 36.14 1.56 10.30
N PRO A 150 36.76 2.30 9.36
CA PRO A 150 37.31 1.76 8.12
C PRO A 150 38.39 0.69 8.32
N ASP A 151 39.26 0.85 9.33
CA ASP A 151 40.31 -0.12 9.66
C ASP A 151 39.79 -1.35 10.43
N GLY A 152 38.48 -1.41 10.70
CA GLY A 152 37.79 -2.47 11.41
C GLY A 152 36.70 -3.12 10.56
N ASN A 153 35.45 -3.12 11.05
CA ASN A 153 34.30 -3.72 10.38
C ASN A 153 33.62 -2.79 9.36
N GLY A 154 34.20 -1.62 9.08
CA GLY A 154 33.68 -0.64 8.14
C GLY A 154 32.43 0.11 8.61
N ILE A 155 31.84 -0.27 9.75
CA ILE A 155 30.68 0.44 10.32
C ILE A 155 31.16 1.69 11.05
N SER A 156 30.45 2.81 10.86
CA SER A 156 30.71 4.06 11.57
C SER A 156 30.77 3.85 13.09
N PRO A 157 31.83 4.31 13.79
CA PRO A 157 31.94 4.20 15.24
C PRO A 157 30.81 4.89 16.03
N ALA A 158 30.05 5.79 15.37
CA ALA A 158 28.86 6.43 15.94
C ALA A 158 27.66 5.46 16.06
N LEU A 159 27.62 4.40 15.26
CA LEU A 159 26.56 3.38 15.32
C LEU A 159 26.90 2.34 16.40
N ARG A 160 26.16 2.39 17.51
CA ARG A 160 26.39 1.54 18.68
C ARG A 160 25.55 0.27 18.70
N SER A 161 24.58 0.14 17.79
CA SER A 161 23.67 -1.01 17.72
C SER A 161 23.03 -1.16 16.33
N GLN A 162 22.53 -2.36 16.02
CA GLN A 162 21.71 -2.61 14.84
C GLN A 162 20.44 -1.75 14.81
N ALA A 163 19.86 -1.43 15.97
CA ALA A 163 18.70 -0.54 16.04
C ALA A 163 19.05 0.89 15.54
N ALA A 164 20.25 1.40 15.85
CA ALA A 164 20.72 2.67 15.33
C ALA A 164 20.95 2.62 13.80
N TRP A 165 21.43 1.49 13.26
CA TRP A 165 21.52 1.28 11.81
C TRP A 165 20.14 1.33 11.14
N VAL A 166 19.17 0.59 11.68
CA VAL A 166 17.79 0.60 11.18
C VAL A 166 17.17 1.99 11.28
N ASP A 167 17.44 2.72 12.36
CA ASP A 167 16.99 4.10 12.54
C ASP A 167 17.54 5.03 11.44
N VAL A 168 18.85 4.98 11.16
CA VAL A 168 19.44 5.74 10.05
C VAL A 168 18.85 5.34 8.71
N THR A 169 18.56 4.06 8.48
CA THR A 169 17.91 3.59 7.25
C THR A 169 16.50 4.19 7.11
N LYS A 170 15.71 4.18 8.19
CA LYS A 170 14.34 4.72 8.19
C LYS A 170 14.31 6.24 8.07
N GLN A 171 15.06 6.95 8.92
CA GLN A 171 15.06 8.41 8.94
C GLN A 171 15.88 9.03 7.80
N GLY A 172 16.88 8.32 7.31
CA GLY A 172 17.81 8.80 6.29
C GLY A 172 17.45 8.45 4.85
N CYS A 173 16.74 7.34 4.62
CA CYS A 173 16.37 6.88 3.27
C CYS A 173 14.85 6.82 3.09
N GLN A 174 14.12 6.14 3.98
CA GLN A 174 12.66 5.94 3.85
C GLN A 174 11.82 7.20 4.10
N LEU A 175 12.37 8.20 4.82
CA LEU A 175 11.62 9.39 5.23
C LEU A 175 11.10 10.23 4.04
N CYS A 176 11.87 10.32 2.95
CA CYS A 176 11.53 11.18 1.81
C CYS A 176 10.83 10.42 0.67
N HIS A 177 11.12 9.13 0.52
CA HIS A 177 10.52 8.30 -0.52
C HIS A 177 10.44 6.85 -0.06
N GLN A 178 9.50 6.11 -0.64
CA GLN A 178 9.36 4.68 -0.40
C GLN A 178 10.58 3.92 -0.95
N MET A 179 11.18 3.09 -0.10
CA MET A 179 12.20 2.09 -0.39
C MET A 179 11.55 0.77 -0.80
N GLY A 180 12.21 0.04 -1.70
CA GLY A 180 11.80 -1.27 -2.18
C GLY A 180 10.83 -1.26 -3.36
N ASN A 181 10.39 -0.09 -3.84
CA ASN A 181 9.83 -0.05 -5.19
C ASN A 181 10.96 -0.28 -6.21
N ARG A 182 10.63 -0.70 -7.44
CA ARG A 182 11.61 -0.95 -8.49
C ARG A 182 12.65 0.17 -8.60
N PHE A 183 12.21 1.42 -8.66
CA PHE A 183 13.12 2.55 -8.78
C PHE A 183 14.08 2.75 -7.61
N THR A 184 13.84 2.16 -6.43
CA THR A 184 14.65 2.34 -5.21
C THR A 184 15.49 1.15 -4.80
N PHE A 185 15.26 -0.05 -5.36
CA PHE A 185 16.18 -1.17 -5.19
C PHE A 185 16.90 -1.52 -6.50
N ASP A 186 16.32 -1.28 -7.68
CA ASP A 186 16.93 -1.63 -8.96
C ASP A 186 17.95 -0.56 -9.39
N VAL A 187 19.15 -1.01 -9.78
CA VAL A 187 20.19 -0.17 -10.40
C VAL A 187 20.44 -0.53 -11.86
N SER A 188 19.72 -1.50 -12.44
CA SER A 188 19.93 -1.97 -13.81
C SER A 188 19.64 -0.94 -14.90
N HIS A 189 19.07 0.22 -14.53
CA HIS A 189 18.83 1.35 -15.41
C HIS A 189 19.98 2.36 -15.42
N LEU A 190 21.03 2.13 -14.61
CA LEU A 190 22.26 2.92 -14.56
C LEU A 190 23.35 2.16 -15.32
N ASP A 191 23.89 2.77 -16.36
CA ASP A 191 24.96 2.20 -17.19
C ASP A 191 26.32 2.82 -16.85
N GLY A 192 27.41 2.10 -17.18
CA GLY A 192 28.77 2.62 -17.11
C GLY A 192 29.46 2.50 -15.75
N PHE A 193 29.03 1.54 -14.92
CA PHE A 193 29.66 1.22 -13.63
C PHE A 193 30.18 -0.22 -13.63
N ASP A 194 31.31 -0.46 -12.96
CA ASP A 194 31.93 -1.79 -12.93
C ASP A 194 31.28 -2.69 -11.86
N SER A 195 30.45 -2.13 -10.98
CA SER A 195 29.71 -2.87 -9.95
C SER A 195 28.40 -2.18 -9.51
N SER A 196 27.49 -2.93 -8.88
CA SER A 196 26.30 -2.37 -8.23
C SER A 196 26.64 -1.42 -7.09
N VAL A 197 27.78 -1.63 -6.40
CA VAL A 197 28.29 -0.72 -5.36
C VAL A 197 28.60 0.65 -5.94
N GLU A 198 29.31 0.71 -7.07
CA GLU A 198 29.61 1.97 -7.75
C GLU A 198 28.36 2.65 -8.30
N ALA A 199 27.43 1.88 -8.87
CA ALA A 199 26.14 2.40 -9.34
C ALA A 199 25.34 3.02 -8.19
N TRP A 200 25.31 2.38 -7.02
CA TRP A 200 24.70 2.93 -5.81
C TRP A 200 25.41 4.17 -5.31
N ASP A 201 26.73 4.18 -5.31
CA ASP A 201 27.48 5.31 -4.79
C ASP A 201 27.26 6.55 -5.64
N HIS A 202 27.22 6.38 -6.96
CA HIS A 202 26.85 7.42 -7.88
C HIS A 202 25.38 7.84 -7.69
N ARG A 203 24.46 6.88 -7.58
CA ARG A 203 23.02 7.12 -7.43
C ARG A 203 22.70 8.10 -6.30
N VAL A 204 23.33 7.92 -5.14
CA VAL A 204 23.06 8.76 -3.95
C VAL A 204 23.64 10.18 -4.08
N THR A 205 24.40 10.48 -5.13
CA THR A 205 24.89 11.85 -5.42
C THR A 205 23.94 12.66 -6.29
N PHE A 206 22.91 12.04 -6.88
CA PHE A 206 22.04 12.71 -7.84
C PHE A 206 21.01 13.66 -7.20
N GLY A 207 20.64 14.68 -7.99
CA GLY A 207 19.51 15.56 -7.70
C GLY A 207 19.77 16.57 -6.58
N GLN A 208 18.75 17.37 -6.27
CA GLN A 208 18.84 18.47 -5.30
C GLN A 208 19.20 18.00 -3.88
N ARG A 209 18.91 16.73 -3.54
CA ARG A 209 19.24 16.12 -2.25
C ARG A 209 20.49 15.23 -2.30
N GLY A 210 21.24 15.17 -3.40
CA GLY A 210 22.40 14.29 -3.56
C GLY A 210 23.46 14.44 -2.46
N ALA A 211 23.83 15.67 -2.13
CA ALA A 211 24.76 15.92 -1.02
C ALA A 211 24.24 15.41 0.32
N GLN A 212 22.93 15.55 0.57
CA GLN A 212 22.28 15.03 1.78
C GLN A 212 22.29 13.49 1.77
N MET A 213 21.84 12.85 0.69
CA MET A 213 21.76 11.38 0.57
C MET A 213 23.15 10.74 0.69
N SER A 214 24.16 11.26 -0.01
CA SER A 214 25.54 10.81 0.14
C SER A 214 26.07 11.00 1.58
N GLY A 215 25.70 12.11 2.23
CA GLY A 215 25.98 12.33 3.66
C GLY A 215 25.32 11.30 4.58
N VAL A 216 24.09 10.85 4.26
CA VAL A 216 23.43 9.77 4.99
C VAL A 216 24.20 8.47 4.86
N VAL A 217 24.66 8.12 3.66
CA VAL A 217 25.46 6.90 3.43
C VAL A 217 26.72 6.89 4.29
N ASN A 218 27.40 8.04 4.42
CA ASN A 218 28.58 8.16 5.28
C ASN A 218 28.29 7.86 6.76
N ARG A 219 27.06 8.05 7.24
CA ARG A 219 26.68 7.74 8.65
C ARG A 219 26.70 6.24 8.95
N PHE A 220 26.57 5.39 7.94
CA PHE A 220 26.73 3.94 8.09
C PHE A 220 28.19 3.50 8.17
N GLY A 221 29.10 4.32 7.61
CA GLY A 221 30.38 3.83 7.09
C GLY A 221 30.19 3.50 5.61
N ARG A 222 30.75 4.35 4.74
CA ARG A 222 30.33 4.47 3.33
C ARG A 222 30.33 3.13 2.59
N GLU A 223 31.47 2.46 2.56
CA GLU A 223 31.64 1.17 1.88
C GLU A 223 30.71 0.10 2.45
N ARG A 224 30.63 -0.03 3.78
CA ARG A 224 29.77 -1.03 4.45
C ARG A 224 28.28 -0.78 4.18
N GLY A 225 27.86 0.48 4.15
CA GLY A 225 26.48 0.87 3.82
C GLY A 225 26.14 0.60 2.36
N LEU A 226 27.01 1.01 1.43
CA LEU A 226 26.83 0.78 0.00
C LEU A 226 26.79 -0.71 -0.33
N ALA A 227 27.65 -1.53 0.29
CA ALA A 227 27.65 -2.97 0.09
C ALA A 227 26.28 -3.60 0.44
N MET A 228 25.64 -3.17 1.53
CA MET A 228 24.31 -3.65 1.91
C MET A 228 23.24 -3.26 0.88
N PHE A 229 23.25 -2.01 0.40
CA PHE A 229 22.28 -1.56 -0.60
C PHE A 229 22.52 -2.20 -1.97
N ALA A 230 23.78 -2.47 -2.31
CA ALA A 230 24.18 -3.12 -3.56
C ALA A 230 23.89 -4.63 -3.60
N ASP A 231 23.96 -5.32 -2.46
CA ASP A 231 23.56 -6.74 -2.33
C ASP A 231 22.04 -6.93 -2.42
N TRP A 232 21.29 -5.90 -2.03
CA TRP A 232 19.84 -5.85 -2.11
C TRP A 232 19.30 -5.60 -3.55
N SER A 233 20.18 -5.25 -4.50
CA SER A 233 19.84 -4.79 -5.85
C SER A 233 19.96 -5.83 -6.95
#